data_AF-A0A6N9FGQ2-F1
#
_entry.id   AF-A0A6N9FGQ2-F1
#
_cell.length_a   1.000
_cell.length_b   1.000
_cell.length_c   1.000
_cell.angle_alpha   90.00
_cell.angle_beta   90.00
_cell.angle_gamma   90.00
#
_symmetry.space_group_name_H-M   'P 1'
#
loop_
_entity.id
_entity.type
_entity.pdbx_description
1 polymer ?
#
loop_
_entity_poly.entity_id
_entity_poly.type
_entity_poly.pdbx_seq_one_letter_code
_entity_poly.pdbx_strand_id
1 'polypeptide(L)'
;MRAALSKHAGARVRSGEAGTSRRPALRSMALLPLLAALIAPAAQAVDMGEAVAGGKTSLGFRYRLETVSQDGIDEDAAASTARARLTWNSAESDSLSFGIETDYSLILGIEDFNSTTNGKTRYPVVADPDGFDLNQAFVKFKEEDFTVTLGRQRINHGSQRFIGGVAYRQNEQTYDGLRLQTNVGALDIDYAFIHNINRIFGPGDGAQPGDWYGNSHAFRATFAAWPGHTIAGYAYLWDLENDNGPGNSNATYGVEYQGVFNQLTVTAMLSNQSDHGDNPLSYDATHYLLQGDLKLGGISLTAAYEVFGSDTGSTDDPEKFAATRFGGLMVDLGSNRHLASLRFPAATLHKFQGWTDKFLIAPATGLHDAWVSVSGKVGEATVTGVYHDFRSDVTLLDAVSGRPLLDDYGSEIGLSVTYPLRDNLGLLFKIARYSADDYATDTTKAWLMFDWRW
;
A
#
# COMPACT_ATOMS: atom_id res chain seq x y z
N MET A 1 43.46 67.14 16.80
CA MET A 1 42.04 67.27 16.40
C MET A 1 41.54 65.87 16.11
N ARG A 2 40.86 65.08 16.96
CA ARG A 2 39.79 65.25 17.97
C ARG A 2 38.47 65.86 17.45
N ALA A 3 37.57 64.97 17.05
CA ALA A 3 36.11 64.94 17.30
C ALA A 3 35.68 63.48 17.00
N ALA A 4 35.24 62.57 17.88
CA ALA A 4 34.37 62.56 19.06
C ALA A 4 32.88 62.75 18.74
N LEU A 5 32.10 61.64 18.82
CA LEU A 5 30.68 61.48 19.20
C LEU A 5 30.39 59.95 19.27
N SER A 6 30.47 59.31 20.44
CA SER A 6 29.37 58.98 21.38
C SER A 6 28.38 57.91 20.87
N LYS A 7 28.59 56.63 21.22
CA LYS A 7 27.84 55.83 22.25
C LYS A 7 26.32 55.70 22.01
N HIS A 8 25.87 54.49 21.68
CA HIS A 8 24.92 53.75 22.52
C HIS A 8 25.06 52.24 22.30
N ALA A 9 25.43 51.54 23.38
CA ALA A 9 25.34 50.09 23.51
C ALA A 9 23.91 49.73 23.87
N GLY A 10 23.31 48.82 23.11
CA GLY A 10 22.04 48.17 23.41
C GLY A 10 22.22 46.68 23.24
N ALA A 11 22.27 45.96 24.36
CA ALA A 11 22.35 44.51 24.43
C ALA A 11 21.17 43.87 23.66
N ARG A 12 21.45 42.96 22.73
CA ARG A 12 20.48 41.94 22.34
C ARG A 12 20.82 40.64 23.02
N VAL A 13 19.96 40.35 23.99
CA VAL A 13 19.78 39.13 24.75
C VAL A 13 19.77 37.93 23.80
N ARG A 14 20.62 36.94 24.08
CA ARG A 14 20.42 35.56 23.61
C ARG A 14 19.16 35.04 24.31
N SER A 15 18.03 35.03 23.60
CA SER A 15 16.88 34.25 24.00
C SER A 15 17.17 32.79 23.65
N GLY A 16 17.55 32.02 24.67
CA GLY A 16 17.34 30.59 24.62
C GLY A 16 15.84 30.34 24.65
N GLU A 17 15.31 29.73 23.60
CA GLU A 17 14.01 29.08 23.66
C GLU A 17 14.19 27.60 23.38
N ALA A 18 13.73 26.85 24.36
CA ALA A 18 13.64 25.42 24.51
C ALA A 18 13.44 24.65 23.19
N GLY A 19 14.43 23.83 22.85
CA GLY A 19 14.16 22.61 22.11
C GLY A 19 13.19 21.76 22.92
N THR A 20 11.92 21.78 22.52
CA THR A 20 10.95 20.82 23.02
C THR A 20 11.26 19.49 22.34
N SER A 21 12.10 18.66 22.96
CA SER A 21 12.10 17.24 22.65
C SER A 21 10.71 16.72 23.06
N ARG A 22 9.78 16.66 22.10
CA ARG A 22 8.52 15.95 22.30
C ARG A 22 8.89 14.48 22.43
N ARG A 23 8.99 14.02 23.67
CA ARG A 23 9.07 12.61 24.03
C ARG A 23 7.83 11.93 23.41
N PRO A 24 7.94 10.75 22.80
CA PRO A 24 6.76 10.00 22.41
C PRO A 24 5.98 9.74 23.70
N ALA A 25 4.76 10.26 23.75
CA ALA A 25 3.86 10.00 24.85
C ALA A 25 3.44 8.53 24.72
N LEU A 26 4.15 7.62 25.40
CA LEU A 26 3.60 6.33 25.78
C LEU A 26 2.36 6.59 26.64
N ARG A 27 1.21 6.76 26.00
CA ARG A 27 -0.09 6.74 26.65
C ARG A 27 -0.85 5.57 26.05
N SER A 28 -1.10 4.59 26.92
CA SER A 28 -2.12 3.54 26.80
C SER A 28 -1.68 2.17 26.22
N MET A 29 -0.56 1.59 26.68
CA MET A 29 -0.42 0.11 26.71
C MET A 29 -1.24 -0.47 27.88
N ALA A 30 -2.58 -0.35 27.82
CA ALA A 30 -3.48 -0.95 28.79
C ALA A 30 -4.10 -2.29 28.30
N LEU A 31 -3.51 -2.91 27.27
CA LEU A 31 -3.94 -4.22 26.74
C LEU A 31 -3.05 -5.39 27.18
N LEU A 32 -1.87 -5.14 27.75
CA LEU A 32 -0.95 -6.22 28.19
C LEU A 32 -1.46 -7.11 29.35
N PRO A 33 -2.25 -6.63 30.34
CA PRO A 33 -2.64 -7.50 31.45
C PRO A 33 -3.68 -8.55 31.06
N LEU A 34 -4.45 -8.32 29.99
CA LEU A 34 -5.50 -9.25 29.56
C LEU A 34 -4.94 -10.41 28.73
N LEU A 35 -3.85 -10.17 27.98
CA LEU A 35 -3.19 -11.21 27.17
C LEU A 35 -2.41 -12.22 28.03
N ALA A 36 -1.85 -11.78 29.15
CA ALA A 36 -1.13 -12.64 30.10
C ALA A 36 -2.04 -13.65 30.83
N ALA A 37 -3.35 -13.40 30.88
CA ALA A 37 -4.31 -14.30 31.54
C ALA A 37 -4.85 -15.41 30.61
N LEU A 38 -4.67 -15.29 29.29
CA LEU A 38 -5.08 -16.31 28.31
C LEU A 38 -3.99 -17.36 28.04
N ILE A 39 -2.75 -17.10 28.44
CA ILE A 39 -1.64 -18.05 28.34
C ILE A 39 -1.49 -18.72 29.70
N ALA A 40 -2.32 -19.73 29.97
CA ALA A 40 -2.02 -20.66 31.05
C ALA A 40 -0.64 -21.30 30.74
N PRO A 41 0.27 -21.44 31.71
CA PRO A 41 1.56 -22.05 31.45
C PRO A 41 1.39 -23.56 31.34
N ALA A 42 1.00 -24.05 30.17
CA ALA A 42 1.43 -25.37 29.71
C ALA A 42 2.85 -25.22 29.17
N ALA A 43 3.79 -24.80 30.04
CA ALA A 43 5.20 -24.73 29.70
C ALA A 43 5.76 -26.16 29.67
N GLN A 44 5.45 -26.88 28.58
CA GLN A 44 6.36 -27.93 28.13
C GLN A 44 7.66 -27.24 27.70
N ALA A 45 8.79 -27.88 27.98
CA ALA A 45 10.09 -27.35 27.63
C ALA A 45 10.19 -27.32 26.10
N VAL A 46 10.02 -26.14 25.50
CA VAL A 46 10.18 -25.94 24.06
C VAL A 46 11.58 -26.39 23.66
N ASP A 47 11.68 -27.39 22.79
CA ASP A 47 12.96 -27.83 22.25
C ASP A 47 13.40 -26.89 21.13
N MET A 48 14.02 -25.79 21.55
CA MET A 48 14.61 -24.81 20.64
C MET A 48 15.68 -25.42 19.73
N GLY A 49 16.35 -26.48 20.17
CA GLY A 49 17.38 -27.16 19.38
C GLY A 49 16.77 -27.87 18.17
N GLU A 50 15.70 -28.63 18.40
CA GLU A 50 14.96 -29.31 17.33
C GLU A 50 14.23 -28.30 16.41
N ALA A 51 13.62 -27.25 16.98
CA ALA A 51 12.97 -26.18 16.20
C ALA A 51 13.94 -25.55 15.20
N VAL A 52 15.17 -25.24 15.64
CA VAL A 52 16.19 -24.62 14.79
C VAL A 52 16.74 -25.64 13.78
N ALA A 53 17.04 -26.86 14.22
CA ALA A 53 17.60 -27.90 13.35
C ALA A 53 16.62 -28.36 12.25
N GLY A 54 15.32 -28.38 12.53
CA GLY A 54 14.27 -28.72 11.57
C GLY A 54 13.81 -27.56 10.68
N GLY A 55 14.45 -26.40 10.80
CA GLY A 55 14.06 -25.21 10.04
C GLY A 55 14.18 -25.36 8.52
N LYS A 56 13.33 -24.64 7.80
CA LYS A 56 13.31 -24.59 6.33
C LYS A 56 13.90 -23.27 5.86
N THR A 57 14.86 -23.38 4.95
CA THR A 57 15.46 -22.24 4.26
C THR A 57 14.94 -22.20 2.82
N SER A 58 14.64 -21.01 2.32
CA SER A 58 14.41 -20.77 0.89
C SER A 58 15.22 -19.59 0.40
N LEU A 59 15.66 -19.67 -0.84
CA LEU A 59 16.36 -18.59 -1.52
C LEU A 59 15.52 -18.08 -2.69
N GLY A 60 15.51 -16.77 -2.86
CA GLY A 60 14.83 -16.12 -3.99
C GLY A 60 15.79 -15.19 -4.71
N PHE A 61 15.72 -15.18 -6.03
CA PHE A 61 16.37 -14.15 -6.84
C PHE A 61 15.38 -13.59 -7.84
N ARG A 62 15.30 -12.27 -7.94
CA ARG A 62 14.50 -11.59 -8.96
C ARG A 62 15.36 -10.60 -9.69
N TYR A 63 15.37 -10.65 -11.02
CA TYR A 63 15.84 -9.55 -11.85
C TYR A 63 14.65 -8.83 -12.46
N ARG A 64 14.73 -7.50 -12.59
CA ARG A 64 13.74 -6.68 -13.29
C ARG A 64 14.42 -5.58 -14.09
N LEU A 65 14.06 -5.48 -15.35
CA LEU A 65 14.21 -4.26 -16.13
C LEU A 65 12.85 -3.58 -16.23
N GLU A 66 12.72 -2.36 -15.73
CA GLU A 66 11.54 -1.51 -15.83
C GLU A 66 11.88 -0.26 -16.65
N THR A 67 11.10 0.02 -17.69
CA THR A 67 11.23 1.27 -18.45
C THR A 67 9.97 2.11 -18.31
N VAL A 68 10.12 3.43 -18.24
CA VAL A 68 9.01 4.37 -18.10
C VAL A 68 9.23 5.56 -19.02
N SER A 69 8.29 5.81 -19.92
CA SER A 69 8.20 7.08 -20.62
C SER A 69 6.95 7.80 -20.11
N GLN A 70 7.10 9.06 -19.73
CA GLN A 70 6.04 9.86 -19.13
C GLN A 70 6.14 11.30 -19.60
N ASP A 71 5.05 11.82 -20.13
CA ASP A 71 4.97 13.20 -20.57
C ASP A 71 5.15 14.16 -19.37
N GLY A 72 5.84 15.28 -19.62
CA GLY A 72 6.13 16.29 -18.60
C GLY A 72 7.31 15.97 -17.67
N ILE A 73 8.04 14.88 -17.91
CA ILE A 73 9.34 14.60 -17.28
C ILE A 73 10.44 14.62 -18.36
N ASP A 74 11.59 15.22 -18.05
CA ASP A 74 12.64 15.53 -19.03
C ASP A 74 13.22 14.31 -19.77
N GLU A 75 13.35 13.18 -19.06
CA GLU A 75 14.05 11.98 -19.53
C GLU A 75 13.17 10.74 -19.33
N ASP A 76 13.42 9.68 -20.09
CA ASP A 76 12.78 8.37 -19.89
C ASP A 76 13.53 7.58 -18.81
N ALA A 77 12.80 6.81 -17.99
CA ALA A 77 13.41 5.94 -17.01
C ALA A 77 13.79 4.57 -17.58
N ALA A 78 14.95 4.05 -17.18
CA ALA A 78 15.33 2.65 -17.31
C ALA A 78 15.96 2.18 -15.99
N ALA A 79 15.29 1.27 -15.30
CA ALA A 79 15.70 0.72 -14.01
C ALA A 79 16.05 -0.76 -14.16
N SER A 80 17.34 -1.08 -14.05
CA SER A 80 17.84 -2.45 -14.03
C SER A 80 18.07 -2.85 -12.58
N THR A 81 17.10 -3.50 -11.95
CA THR A 81 17.13 -3.84 -10.52
C THR A 81 17.14 -5.35 -10.29
N ALA A 82 17.71 -5.78 -9.17
CA ALA A 82 17.64 -7.16 -8.73
C ALA A 82 17.37 -7.26 -7.24
N ARG A 83 16.84 -8.39 -6.80
CA ARG A 83 16.62 -8.72 -5.40
C ARG A 83 17.13 -10.10 -5.11
N ALA A 84 17.97 -10.22 -4.08
CA ALA A 84 18.25 -11.48 -3.43
C ALA A 84 17.42 -11.58 -2.13
N ARG A 85 16.77 -12.71 -1.91
CA ARG A 85 15.96 -12.98 -0.72
C ARG A 85 16.46 -14.25 -0.03
N LEU A 86 16.59 -14.17 1.29
CA LEU A 86 16.75 -15.31 2.18
C LEU A 86 15.56 -15.36 3.12
N THR A 87 14.88 -16.50 3.17
CA THR A 87 13.85 -16.77 4.16
C THR A 87 14.25 -18.00 4.95
N TRP A 88 14.16 -17.92 6.27
CA TRP A 88 14.31 -19.07 7.16
C TRP A 88 13.13 -19.10 8.14
N ASN A 89 12.50 -20.27 8.26
CA ASN A 89 11.49 -20.52 9.28
C ASN A 89 11.94 -21.71 10.12
N SER A 90 11.82 -21.62 11.44
CA SER A 90 12.03 -22.79 12.30
C SER A 90 11.01 -23.89 11.99
N ALA A 91 11.30 -25.12 12.40
CA ALA A 91 10.22 -26.08 12.61
C ALA A 91 9.30 -25.57 13.73
N GLU A 92 8.04 -26.03 13.71
CA GLU A 92 7.10 -25.82 14.79
C GLU A 92 7.51 -26.77 15.94
N SER A 93 7.90 -26.19 17.09
CA SER A 93 8.18 -26.94 18.31
C SER A 93 7.01 -26.73 19.26
N ASP A 94 6.21 -27.79 19.39
CA ASP A 94 4.88 -27.78 20.00
C ASP A 94 3.97 -26.72 19.37
N SER A 95 3.96 -25.53 19.94
CA SER A 95 3.14 -24.38 19.52
C SER A 95 3.98 -23.19 19.07
N LEU A 96 5.31 -23.24 19.20
CA LEU A 96 6.18 -22.10 18.93
C LEU A 96 6.93 -22.25 17.61
N SER A 97 6.98 -21.17 16.83
CA SER A 97 7.81 -21.07 15.64
C SER A 97 8.37 -19.66 15.45
N PHE A 98 9.45 -19.57 14.68
CA PHE A 98 10.19 -18.35 14.39
C PHE A 98 10.33 -18.19 12.88
N GLY A 99 10.35 -16.96 12.40
CA GLY A 99 10.62 -16.67 11.00
C GLY A 99 11.49 -15.44 10.85
N ILE A 100 12.44 -15.51 9.92
CA ILE A 100 13.23 -14.38 9.44
C ILE A 100 13.21 -14.35 7.92
N GLU A 101 13.04 -13.16 7.35
CA GLU A 101 13.16 -12.92 5.92
C GLU A 101 13.91 -11.62 5.67
N THR A 102 14.95 -11.68 4.86
CA THR A 102 15.78 -10.53 4.50
C THR A 102 15.88 -10.40 2.99
N ASP A 103 15.84 -9.16 2.52
CA ASP A 103 16.10 -8.81 1.14
C ASP A 103 17.37 -7.98 1.00
N TYR A 104 17.99 -8.11 -0.16
CA TYR A 104 18.97 -7.15 -0.64
C TYR A 104 18.58 -6.72 -2.06
N SER A 105 18.18 -5.46 -2.19
CA SER A 105 17.85 -4.81 -3.47
C SER A 105 19.13 -4.24 -4.09
N LEU A 106 19.35 -4.46 -5.38
CA LEU A 106 20.53 -4.05 -6.13
C LEU A 106 20.12 -3.27 -7.37
N ILE A 107 20.98 -2.34 -7.79
CA ILE A 107 20.93 -1.73 -9.12
C ILE A 107 22.07 -2.30 -9.96
N LEU A 108 21.74 -2.79 -11.16
CA LEU A 108 22.64 -3.49 -12.06
C LEU A 108 22.91 -2.66 -13.32
N GLY A 109 23.86 -1.74 -13.20
CA GLY A 109 24.45 -0.98 -14.31
C GLY A 109 23.64 0.21 -14.81
N ILE A 110 22.33 0.06 -15.04
CA ILE A 110 21.45 1.14 -15.51
C ILE A 110 20.78 1.80 -14.31
N GLU A 111 21.04 3.10 -14.14
CA GLU A 111 20.53 3.89 -13.01
C GLU A 111 19.71 5.11 -13.46
N ASP A 112 19.23 5.12 -14.69
CA ASP A 112 18.51 6.24 -15.28
C ASP A 112 17.06 6.23 -14.79
N PHE A 113 16.84 6.36 -13.49
CA PHE A 113 15.51 6.37 -12.88
C PHE A 113 15.53 7.05 -11.52
N ASN A 114 14.37 7.52 -11.07
CA ASN A 114 14.21 8.08 -9.74
C ASN A 114 13.77 6.98 -8.75
N SER A 115 14.66 6.58 -7.84
CA SER A 115 14.37 5.60 -6.78
C SER A 115 13.60 6.18 -5.59
N THR A 116 13.27 7.46 -5.64
CA THR A 116 12.80 8.33 -4.53
C THR A 116 13.88 8.69 -3.50
N THR A 117 15.01 8.00 -3.49
CA THR A 117 16.13 8.22 -2.55
C THR A 117 17.40 8.76 -3.23
N ASN A 118 17.53 8.62 -4.55
CA ASN A 118 18.76 8.94 -5.30
C ASN A 118 18.81 10.38 -5.87
N GLY A 119 17.76 11.19 -5.67
CA GLY A 119 17.69 12.58 -6.12
C GLY A 119 17.56 12.77 -7.64
N LYS A 120 17.34 11.72 -8.44
CA LYS A 120 17.28 11.78 -9.91
C LYS A 120 15.91 12.26 -10.42
N THR A 121 15.47 13.44 -10.01
CA THR A 121 14.11 13.97 -10.29
C THR A 121 13.82 14.29 -11.75
N ARG A 122 14.83 14.24 -12.64
CA ARG A 122 14.66 14.39 -14.10
C ARG A 122 14.13 13.13 -14.79
N TYR A 123 14.07 12.01 -14.07
CA TYR A 123 13.56 10.74 -14.56
C TYR A 123 12.26 10.35 -13.84
N PRO A 124 11.37 9.59 -14.50
CA PRO A 124 10.22 8.99 -13.86
C PRO A 124 10.58 8.09 -12.68
N VAL A 125 9.62 7.93 -11.76
CA VAL A 125 9.80 7.13 -10.55
C VAL A 125 9.71 5.64 -10.83
N VAL A 126 10.74 4.92 -10.42
CA VAL A 126 10.72 3.47 -10.20
C VAL A 126 11.15 3.26 -8.75
N ALA A 127 10.18 3.03 -7.87
CA ALA A 127 10.37 2.99 -6.42
C ALA A 127 11.01 1.66 -5.93
N ASP A 128 12.21 1.39 -6.41
CA ASP A 128 13.09 0.30 -5.99
C ASP A 128 14.44 0.86 -5.53
N PRO A 129 14.52 1.47 -4.35
CA PRO A 129 15.83 1.79 -3.75
C PRO A 129 16.65 0.51 -3.55
N ASP A 130 17.97 0.65 -3.65
CA ASP A 130 18.92 -0.41 -3.31
C ASP A 130 19.21 -0.44 -1.81
N GLY A 131 19.63 -1.61 -1.32
CA GLY A 131 20.02 -1.81 0.07
C GLY A 131 19.44 -3.07 0.71
N PHE A 132 19.84 -3.28 1.96
CA PHE A 132 19.39 -4.40 2.78
C PHE A 132 18.09 -4.05 3.51
N ASP A 133 17.09 -4.92 3.47
CA ASP A 133 15.85 -4.80 4.23
C ASP A 133 15.54 -6.09 5.00
N LEU A 134 14.93 -5.93 6.18
CA LEU A 134 14.40 -7.02 6.99
C LEU A 134 12.88 -7.03 6.79
N ASN A 135 12.37 -7.98 6.01
CA ASN A 135 10.93 -8.08 5.75
C ASN A 135 10.18 -8.82 6.85
N GLN A 136 10.78 -9.83 7.47
CA GLN A 136 10.14 -10.59 8.54
C GLN A 136 11.12 -10.91 9.65
N ALA A 137 10.66 -10.77 10.88
CA ALA A 137 11.35 -11.19 12.09
C ALA A 137 10.28 -11.34 13.18
N PHE A 138 9.77 -12.55 13.34
CA PHE A 138 8.64 -12.80 14.23
C PHE A 138 8.83 -14.04 15.10
N VAL A 139 8.13 -14.02 16.23
CA VAL A 139 7.81 -15.18 17.04
C VAL A 139 6.32 -15.45 16.86
N LYS A 140 5.97 -16.72 16.61
CA LYS A 140 4.59 -17.16 16.43
C LYS A 140 4.26 -18.27 17.40
N PHE A 141 3.15 -18.10 18.09
CA PHE A 141 2.53 -19.12 18.93
C PHE A 141 1.23 -19.58 18.27
N LYS A 142 1.00 -20.88 18.17
CA LYS A 142 -0.18 -21.48 17.57
C LYS A 142 -0.69 -22.65 18.41
N GLU A 143 -1.95 -22.58 18.82
CA GLU A 143 -2.67 -23.67 19.48
C GLU A 143 -4.04 -23.81 18.85
N GLU A 144 -4.33 -25.00 18.31
CA GLU A 144 -5.60 -25.31 17.65
C GLU A 144 -5.98 -24.22 16.62
N ASP A 145 -7.06 -23.49 16.88
CA ASP A 145 -7.61 -22.44 16.05
C ASP A 145 -7.04 -21.05 16.33
N PHE A 146 -6.25 -20.88 17.41
CA PHE A 146 -5.70 -19.60 17.85
C PHE A 146 -4.23 -19.44 17.45
N THR A 147 -3.89 -18.26 16.91
CA THR A 147 -2.51 -17.90 16.54
C THR A 147 -2.18 -16.49 17.03
N VAL A 148 -1.01 -16.35 17.65
CA VAL A 148 -0.41 -15.06 18.03
C VAL A 148 0.89 -14.89 17.28
N THR A 149 1.08 -13.76 16.61
CA THR A 149 2.35 -13.39 15.98
C THR A 149 2.83 -12.06 16.52
N LEU A 150 4.03 -12.04 17.09
CA LEU A 150 4.71 -10.85 17.60
C LEU A 150 5.96 -10.56 16.78
N GLY A 151 6.14 -9.30 16.39
CA GLY A 151 7.31 -8.82 15.64
C GLY A 151 6.94 -8.35 14.24
N ARG A 152 7.95 -8.29 13.37
CA ARG A 152 7.80 -7.86 11.97
C ARG A 152 7.22 -8.99 11.13
N GLN A 153 6.10 -8.71 10.50
CA GLN A 153 5.31 -9.71 9.79
C GLN A 153 4.64 -9.14 8.54
N ARG A 154 4.14 -10.04 7.70
CA ARG A 154 3.34 -9.70 6.53
C ARG A 154 1.86 -9.87 6.88
N ILE A 155 1.06 -8.84 6.60
CA ILE A 155 -0.39 -8.87 6.80
C ILE A 155 -1.05 -8.59 5.45
N ASN A 156 -1.89 -9.52 5.00
CA ASN A 156 -2.65 -9.42 3.76
C ASN A 156 -4.10 -9.78 4.08
N HIS A 157 -5.03 -8.84 3.94
CA HIS A 157 -6.46 -9.12 4.12
C HIS A 157 -7.20 -9.05 2.78
N GLY A 158 -8.15 -9.97 2.58
CA GLY A 158 -9.00 -10.03 1.39
C GLY A 158 -8.19 -9.96 0.09
N SER A 159 -8.59 -9.10 -0.82
CA SER A 159 -7.91 -8.88 -2.11
C SER A 159 -6.61 -8.08 -2.01
N GLN A 160 -6.23 -7.60 -0.81
CA GLN A 160 -5.19 -6.61 -0.52
C GLN A 160 -5.52 -5.17 -0.95
N ARG A 161 -6.81 -4.86 -1.16
CA ARG A 161 -7.28 -3.51 -1.54
C ARG A 161 -7.00 -2.45 -0.48
N PHE A 162 -7.02 -2.81 0.80
CA PHE A 162 -6.77 -1.88 1.92
C PHE A 162 -5.47 -2.16 2.68
N ILE A 163 -5.07 -3.43 2.78
CA ILE A 163 -3.87 -3.87 3.50
C ILE A 163 -3.19 -5.03 2.77
N GLY A 164 -1.91 -4.87 2.44
CA GLY A 164 -1.10 -5.90 1.81
C GLY A 164 0.38 -5.58 1.71
N GLY A 165 1.17 -6.59 1.35
CA GLY A 165 2.64 -6.53 1.39
C GLY A 165 3.35 -5.99 0.14
N VAL A 166 2.62 -5.63 -0.92
CA VAL A 166 3.21 -5.01 -2.14
C VAL A 166 4.34 -5.84 -2.76
N ALA A 167 4.21 -7.17 -2.78
CA ALA A 167 5.24 -8.12 -3.23
C ALA A 167 5.71 -7.98 -4.71
N TYR A 168 5.08 -7.06 -5.47
CA TYR A 168 5.51 -6.67 -6.80
C TYR A 168 6.82 -5.88 -6.80
N ARG A 169 7.07 -5.04 -5.78
CA ARG A 169 8.29 -4.23 -5.67
C ARG A 169 9.49 -5.10 -5.26
N GLN A 170 10.70 -4.56 -5.41
CA GLN A 170 11.89 -5.29 -4.94
C GLN A 170 11.89 -5.37 -3.41
N ASN A 171 11.63 -4.25 -2.74
CA ASN A 171 11.34 -4.23 -1.31
C ASN A 171 9.84 -4.43 -1.03
N GLU A 172 9.49 -5.03 0.12
CA GLU A 172 8.11 -5.27 0.51
C GLU A 172 7.61 -4.29 1.56
N GLN A 173 6.29 -4.21 1.67
CA GLN A 173 5.64 -3.54 2.80
C GLN A 173 5.35 -4.55 3.90
N THR A 174 5.77 -4.25 5.13
CA THR A 174 5.65 -5.16 6.28
C THR A 174 5.28 -4.40 7.55
N TYR A 175 4.72 -5.11 8.53
CA TYR A 175 4.08 -4.51 9.69
C TYR A 175 4.74 -5.00 10.97
N ASP A 176 5.15 -4.08 11.83
CA ASP A 176 5.67 -4.41 13.16
C ASP A 176 4.54 -4.28 14.18
N GLY A 177 4.30 -5.36 14.93
CA GLY A 177 3.26 -5.34 15.94
C GLY A 177 2.86 -6.71 16.47
N LEU A 178 1.63 -6.75 16.98
CA LEU A 178 0.98 -7.94 17.52
C LEU A 178 -0.20 -8.31 16.64
N ARG A 179 -0.27 -9.56 16.19
CA ARG A 179 -1.42 -10.09 15.45
C ARG A 179 -2.02 -11.28 16.19
N LEU A 180 -3.33 -11.29 16.31
CA LEU A 180 -4.15 -12.33 16.92
C LEU A 180 -5.09 -12.86 15.85
N GLN A 181 -5.10 -14.17 15.65
CA GLN A 181 -5.97 -14.83 14.68
C GLN A 181 -6.69 -15.96 15.39
N THR A 182 -7.98 -16.13 15.12
CA THR A 182 -8.76 -17.26 15.66
C THR A 182 -9.84 -17.71 14.70
N ASN A 183 -10.19 -19.00 14.77
CA ASN A 183 -11.37 -19.55 14.11
C ASN A 183 -12.39 -19.99 15.16
N VAL A 184 -13.65 -19.60 14.98
CA VAL A 184 -14.78 -20.01 15.85
C VAL A 184 -15.89 -20.55 14.95
N GLY A 185 -15.90 -21.87 14.75
CA GLY A 185 -16.81 -22.51 13.80
C GLY A 185 -16.55 -22.04 12.37
N ALA A 186 -17.50 -21.35 11.75
CA ALA A 186 -17.39 -20.81 10.39
C ALA A 186 -16.87 -19.36 10.33
N LEU A 187 -16.46 -18.80 11.47
CA LEU A 187 -15.99 -17.43 11.59
C LEU A 187 -14.46 -17.40 11.77
N ASP A 188 -13.75 -16.81 10.82
CA ASP A 188 -12.33 -16.46 10.92
C ASP A 188 -12.22 -15.01 11.40
N ILE A 189 -11.38 -14.76 12.41
CA ILE A 189 -11.17 -13.44 13.01
C ILE A 189 -9.67 -13.14 12.99
N ASP A 190 -9.32 -11.96 12.48
CA ASP A 190 -7.96 -11.44 12.43
C ASP A 190 -7.93 -10.03 13.01
N TYR A 191 -7.07 -9.82 14.00
CA TYR A 191 -6.82 -8.53 14.60
C TYR A 191 -5.31 -8.27 14.66
N ALA A 192 -4.89 -7.10 14.22
CA ALA A 192 -3.52 -6.63 14.36
C ALA A 192 -3.47 -5.24 15.01
N PHE A 193 -2.66 -5.11 16.04
CA PHE A 193 -2.11 -3.84 16.49
C PHE A 193 -0.77 -3.62 15.78
N ILE A 194 -0.61 -2.47 15.14
CA ILE A 194 0.52 -2.13 14.27
C ILE A 194 1.11 -0.82 14.77
N HIS A 195 2.38 -0.85 15.18
CA HIS A 195 3.08 0.36 15.64
C HIS A 195 4.06 0.91 14.59
N ASN A 196 4.38 0.13 13.55
CA ASN A 196 5.19 0.56 12.43
C ASN A 196 4.74 -0.12 11.13
N ILE A 197 4.64 0.67 10.06
CA ILE A 197 4.50 0.19 8.69
C ILE A 197 5.83 0.46 7.98
N ASN A 198 6.57 -0.61 7.72
CA ASN A 198 7.76 -0.58 6.87
C ASN A 198 7.27 -0.56 5.43
N ARG A 199 7.65 0.45 4.67
CA ARG A 199 7.15 0.70 3.31
C ARG A 199 8.19 0.29 2.28
N ILE A 200 7.73 0.12 1.05
CA ILE A 200 8.56 -0.21 -0.13
C ILE A 200 9.68 0.82 -0.42
N PHE A 201 9.66 1.98 0.23
CA PHE A 201 10.64 3.06 0.04
C PHE A 201 11.86 2.91 0.95
N GLY A 202 11.83 1.99 1.92
CA GLY A 202 13.00 1.61 2.70
C GLY A 202 14.07 0.92 1.83
N PRO A 203 15.32 0.81 2.32
CA PRO A 203 15.67 0.78 3.74
C PRO A 203 16.12 2.13 4.35
N GLY A 204 16.19 3.20 3.56
CA GLY A 204 16.51 4.55 4.06
C GLY A 204 15.49 5.58 3.59
N ASP A 205 15.41 6.72 4.27
CA ASP A 205 14.46 7.76 3.92
C ASP A 205 14.89 8.56 2.67
N GLY A 206 13.90 8.93 1.86
CA GLY A 206 14.07 9.81 0.70
C GLY A 206 12.93 10.81 0.57
N ALA A 207 12.51 11.09 -0.66
CA ALA A 207 11.32 11.89 -0.94
C ALA A 207 10.02 11.23 -0.41
N GLN A 208 10.08 9.93 -0.10
CA GLN A 208 9.08 9.19 0.66
C GLN A 208 9.78 8.56 1.87
N PRO A 209 9.15 8.56 3.06
CA PRO A 209 9.72 7.89 4.22
C PRO A 209 9.66 6.37 4.03
N GLY A 210 10.71 5.69 4.49
CA GLY A 210 10.78 4.23 4.52
C GLY A 210 9.84 3.62 5.55
N ASP A 211 9.50 4.36 6.60
CA ASP A 211 8.66 3.90 7.70
C ASP A 211 7.54 4.90 8.04
N TRP A 212 6.40 4.38 8.45
CA TRP A 212 5.38 5.13 9.17
C TRP A 212 5.13 4.53 10.55
N TYR A 213 5.42 5.32 11.58
CA TYR A 213 5.17 5.00 12.98
C TYR A 213 3.79 5.49 13.41
N GLY A 214 3.19 4.82 14.38
CA GLY A 214 1.99 5.31 15.06
C GLY A 214 1.23 4.24 15.81
N ASN A 215 -0.09 4.39 15.88
CA ASN A 215 -0.99 3.54 16.67
C ASN A 215 -2.14 3.01 15.81
N SER A 216 -1.79 2.08 14.91
CA SER A 216 -2.73 1.58 13.91
C SER A 216 -3.35 0.25 14.32
N HIS A 217 -4.60 0.04 13.92
CA HIS A 217 -5.37 -1.17 14.19
C HIS A 217 -6.00 -1.70 12.90
N ALA A 218 -5.83 -2.99 12.64
CA ALA A 218 -6.50 -3.68 11.55
C ALA A 218 -7.33 -4.85 12.08
N PHE A 219 -8.62 -4.85 11.76
CA PHE A 219 -9.55 -5.91 12.15
C PHE A 219 -10.31 -6.43 10.93
N ARG A 220 -10.42 -7.75 10.81
CA ARG A 220 -11.30 -8.41 9.83
C ARG A 220 -11.91 -9.65 10.44
N ALA A 221 -13.21 -9.83 10.24
CA ALA A 221 -13.92 -11.06 10.58
C ALA A 221 -14.61 -11.58 9.32
N THR A 222 -14.29 -12.80 8.91
CA THR A 222 -14.81 -13.45 7.70
C THR A 222 -15.68 -14.64 8.07
N PHE A 223 -16.97 -14.57 7.76
CA PHE A 223 -17.93 -15.63 7.98
C PHE A 223 -18.14 -16.44 6.70
N ALA A 224 -17.83 -17.74 6.74
CA ALA A 224 -18.17 -18.69 5.69
C ALA A 224 -19.67 -19.01 5.74
N ALA A 225 -20.47 -18.11 5.18
CA ALA A 225 -21.91 -18.10 5.37
C ALA A 225 -22.60 -19.35 4.78
N TRP A 226 -22.14 -19.82 3.61
CA TRP A 226 -22.56 -21.09 3.00
C TRP A 226 -21.50 -21.57 1.98
N PRO A 227 -21.56 -22.82 1.46
CA PRO A 227 -20.51 -23.37 0.61
C PRO A 227 -20.22 -22.49 -0.61
N GLY A 228 -18.99 -22.00 -0.72
CA GLY A 228 -18.55 -21.10 -1.80
C GLY A 228 -18.87 -19.62 -1.58
N HIS A 229 -19.37 -19.23 -0.41
CA HIS A 229 -19.75 -17.85 -0.11
C HIS A 229 -19.23 -17.38 1.23
N THR A 230 -18.68 -16.16 1.24
CA THR A 230 -18.17 -15.51 2.44
C THR A 230 -18.71 -14.09 2.56
N ILE A 231 -18.90 -13.65 3.80
CA ILE A 231 -19.18 -12.26 4.16
C ILE A 231 -18.12 -11.85 5.17
N ALA A 232 -17.39 -10.79 4.89
CA ALA A 232 -16.41 -10.23 5.80
C ALA A 232 -16.81 -8.82 6.24
N GLY A 233 -16.73 -8.55 7.53
CA GLY A 233 -16.74 -7.20 8.08
C GLY A 233 -15.32 -6.79 8.48
N TYR A 234 -14.94 -5.53 8.26
CA TYR A 234 -13.60 -5.05 8.60
C TYR A 234 -13.60 -3.61 9.10
N ALA A 235 -12.58 -3.31 9.90
CA ALA A 235 -12.26 -1.98 10.36
C ALA A 235 -10.74 -1.78 10.28
N TYR A 236 -10.30 -0.72 9.60
CA TYR A 236 -8.89 -0.33 9.48
C TYR A 236 -8.73 1.08 9.99
N LEU A 237 -8.03 1.25 11.11
CA LEU A 237 -7.78 2.52 11.78
C LEU A 237 -6.29 2.82 11.64
N TRP A 238 -5.95 3.71 10.72
CA TRP A 238 -4.58 4.15 10.47
C TRP A 238 -4.33 5.46 11.22
N ASP A 239 -3.47 5.39 12.22
CA ASP A 239 -2.92 6.56 12.91
C ASP A 239 -1.41 6.58 12.65
N LEU A 240 -0.98 7.48 11.77
CA LEU A 240 0.37 7.60 11.23
C LEU A 240 0.93 8.97 11.61
N GLU A 241 1.98 8.99 12.43
CA GLU A 241 2.34 10.18 13.23
C GLU A 241 3.55 10.95 12.69
N ASN A 242 4.31 10.38 11.75
CA ASN A 242 5.56 10.96 11.25
C ASN A 242 5.53 11.37 9.77
N ASP A 243 6.39 12.32 9.42
CA ASP A 243 6.65 12.76 8.05
C ASP A 243 5.38 13.11 7.27
N ASN A 244 5.11 12.40 6.17
CA ASN A 244 3.88 12.55 5.38
C ASN A 244 2.75 11.59 5.80
N GLY A 245 2.96 10.84 6.90
CA GLY A 245 1.99 9.92 7.51
C GLY A 245 0.67 10.59 7.91
N PRO A 246 0.65 11.74 8.62
CA PRO A 246 -0.59 12.34 9.10
C PRO A 246 -1.64 12.58 8.01
N GLY A 247 -1.23 13.03 6.82
CA GLY A 247 -2.13 13.21 5.67
C GLY A 247 -2.75 11.91 5.11
N ASN A 248 -2.28 10.75 5.57
CA ASN A 248 -2.76 9.43 5.19
C ASN A 248 -3.52 8.71 6.32
N SER A 249 -3.55 9.27 7.53
CA SER A 249 -4.30 8.70 8.67
C SER A 249 -5.80 8.70 8.38
N ASN A 250 -6.47 7.56 8.55
CA ASN A 250 -7.89 7.42 8.22
C ASN A 250 -8.53 6.24 8.97
N ALA A 251 -9.84 6.26 9.08
CA ALA A 251 -10.63 5.17 9.63
C ALA A 251 -11.56 4.64 8.55
N THR A 252 -11.42 3.36 8.20
CA THR A 252 -12.26 2.67 7.21
C THR A 252 -13.08 1.59 7.87
N TYR A 253 -14.39 1.57 7.63
CA TYR A 253 -15.29 0.50 8.02
C TYR A 253 -15.98 -0.05 6.79
N GLY A 254 -16.03 -1.36 6.62
CA GLY A 254 -16.61 -1.94 5.41
C GLY A 254 -17.07 -3.37 5.53
N VAL A 255 -17.78 -3.79 4.50
CA VAL A 255 -18.26 -5.14 4.28
C VAL A 255 -17.80 -5.61 2.90
N GLU A 256 -17.39 -6.87 2.81
CA GLU A 256 -17.04 -7.54 1.58
C GLU A 256 -17.82 -8.85 1.48
N TYR A 257 -18.45 -9.08 0.33
CA TYR A 257 -19.08 -10.34 -0.02
C TYR A 257 -18.32 -10.98 -1.17
N GLN A 258 -18.07 -12.28 -1.08
CA GLN A 258 -17.58 -13.10 -2.19
C GLN A 258 -18.47 -14.33 -2.33
N GLY A 259 -19.00 -14.58 -3.53
CA GLY A 259 -19.85 -15.73 -3.81
C GLY A 259 -19.47 -16.44 -5.09
N VAL A 260 -19.44 -17.77 -5.05
CA VAL A 260 -19.13 -18.63 -6.20
C VAL A 260 -20.41 -19.27 -6.74
N PHE A 261 -20.84 -18.82 -7.92
CA PHE A 261 -21.96 -19.33 -8.69
C PHE A 261 -21.44 -20.15 -9.87
N ASN A 262 -21.12 -21.43 -9.63
CA ASN A 262 -20.48 -22.32 -10.60
C ASN A 262 -19.14 -21.76 -11.12
N GLN A 263 -19.13 -21.25 -12.35
CA GLN A 263 -17.96 -20.68 -13.03
C GLN A 263 -17.80 -19.17 -12.79
N LEU A 264 -18.83 -18.52 -12.24
CA LEU A 264 -18.83 -17.09 -11.93
C LEU A 264 -18.51 -16.89 -10.45
N THR A 265 -17.46 -16.14 -10.14
CA THR A 265 -17.26 -15.56 -8.82
C THR A 265 -17.71 -14.11 -8.85
N VAL A 266 -18.51 -13.70 -7.86
CA VAL A 266 -18.90 -12.29 -7.68
C VAL A 266 -18.25 -11.79 -6.39
N THR A 267 -17.60 -10.64 -6.47
CA THR A 267 -17.10 -9.89 -5.31
C THR A 267 -17.79 -8.55 -5.26
N ALA A 268 -18.32 -8.19 -4.09
CA ALA A 268 -18.90 -6.89 -3.82
C ALA A 268 -18.28 -6.31 -2.55
N MET A 269 -17.93 -5.02 -2.55
CA MET A 269 -17.44 -4.31 -1.37
C MET A 269 -18.21 -3.00 -1.21
N LEU A 270 -18.45 -2.63 0.04
CA LEU A 270 -18.96 -1.32 0.43
C LEU A 270 -18.23 -0.89 1.70
N SER A 271 -17.67 0.32 1.67
CA SER A 271 -16.91 0.87 2.78
C SER A 271 -17.20 2.36 2.94
N ASN A 272 -17.06 2.86 4.15
CA ASN A 272 -16.98 4.27 4.43
C ASN A 272 -15.63 4.58 5.07
N GLN A 273 -14.97 5.64 4.61
CA GLN A 273 -13.69 6.09 5.14
C GLN A 273 -13.77 7.55 5.54
N SER A 274 -13.28 7.86 6.75
CA SER A 274 -13.19 9.22 7.27
C SER A 274 -11.77 9.55 7.73
N ASP A 275 -11.52 10.82 8.04
CA ASP A 275 -10.31 11.22 8.75
C ASP A 275 -10.16 10.52 10.12
N HIS A 276 -8.91 10.35 10.55
CA HIS A 276 -8.55 9.71 11.83
C HIS A 276 -7.19 10.22 12.30
N GLY A 277 -6.90 10.11 13.61
CA GLY A 277 -5.64 10.58 14.19
C GLY A 277 -5.37 12.05 13.91
N ASP A 278 -4.12 12.36 13.54
CA ASP A 278 -3.65 13.71 13.21
C ASP A 278 -3.89 14.11 11.74
N ASN A 279 -4.90 13.54 11.05
CA ASN A 279 -5.18 13.94 9.67
C ASN A 279 -5.58 15.43 9.57
N PRO A 280 -4.86 16.24 8.77
CA PRO A 280 -5.16 17.67 8.62
C PRO A 280 -6.45 17.94 7.85
N LEU A 281 -6.93 16.98 7.06
CA LEU A 281 -8.19 17.08 6.32
C LEU A 281 -9.30 16.42 7.13
N SER A 282 -10.48 17.06 7.16
CA SER A 282 -11.70 16.38 7.59
C SER A 282 -12.47 15.94 6.35
N TYR A 283 -12.90 14.68 6.30
CA TYR A 283 -13.66 14.15 5.18
C TYR A 283 -14.42 12.89 5.55
N ASP A 284 -15.47 12.60 4.78
CA ASP A 284 -16.19 11.33 4.80
C ASP A 284 -16.49 10.88 3.35
N ALA A 285 -15.95 9.73 2.95
CA ALA A 285 -16.03 9.23 1.58
C ALA A 285 -16.40 7.75 1.52
N THR A 286 -17.33 7.42 0.63
CA THR A 286 -17.75 6.04 0.38
C THR A 286 -16.88 5.37 -0.69
N HIS A 287 -16.56 4.10 -0.50
CA HIS A 287 -15.97 3.22 -1.51
C HIS A 287 -16.90 2.06 -1.80
N TYR A 288 -17.00 1.67 -3.06
CA TYR A 288 -17.64 0.42 -3.44
C TYR A 288 -16.99 -0.24 -4.64
N LEU A 289 -17.12 -1.55 -4.70
CA LEU A 289 -16.64 -2.41 -5.80
C LEU A 289 -17.73 -3.41 -6.13
N LEU A 290 -17.96 -3.63 -7.43
CA LEU A 290 -18.63 -4.82 -7.94
C LEU A 290 -17.76 -5.46 -9.02
N GLN A 291 -17.41 -6.73 -8.82
CA GLN A 291 -16.57 -7.50 -9.74
C GLN A 291 -17.20 -8.86 -10.03
N GLY A 292 -17.16 -9.27 -11.29
CA GLY A 292 -17.50 -10.61 -11.75
C GLY A 292 -16.31 -11.27 -12.45
N ASP A 293 -15.94 -12.46 -12.00
CA ASP A 293 -14.89 -13.30 -12.58
C ASP A 293 -15.51 -14.59 -13.15
N LEU A 294 -15.56 -14.69 -14.48
CA LEU A 294 -16.13 -15.82 -15.19
C LEU A 294 -15.02 -16.73 -15.75
N LYS A 295 -15.01 -17.99 -15.35
CA LYS A 295 -14.07 -19.01 -15.85
C LYS A 295 -14.72 -19.88 -16.92
N LEU A 296 -14.31 -19.70 -18.18
CA LEU A 296 -14.79 -20.46 -19.33
C LEU A 296 -13.67 -21.35 -19.87
N GLY A 297 -13.57 -22.57 -19.35
CA GLY A 297 -12.50 -23.51 -19.71
C GLY A 297 -11.12 -22.96 -19.37
N GLY A 298 -10.27 -22.76 -20.37
CA GLY A 298 -8.91 -22.22 -20.21
C GLY A 298 -8.82 -20.68 -20.18
N ILE A 299 -9.96 -19.98 -20.23
CA ILE A 299 -10.05 -18.52 -20.28
C ILE A 299 -10.75 -18.02 -19.02
N SER A 300 -10.23 -16.96 -18.40
CA SER A 300 -10.86 -16.19 -17.34
C SER A 300 -11.19 -14.81 -17.88
N LEU A 301 -12.44 -14.38 -17.69
CA LEU A 301 -12.92 -13.04 -18.00
C LEU A 301 -13.26 -12.33 -16.69
N THR A 302 -12.74 -11.12 -16.50
CA THR A 302 -13.12 -10.27 -15.37
C THR A 302 -13.76 -9.00 -15.91
N ALA A 303 -14.86 -8.57 -15.28
CA ALA A 303 -15.42 -7.25 -15.46
C ALA A 303 -15.72 -6.65 -14.09
N ALA A 304 -15.38 -5.38 -13.89
CA ALA A 304 -15.61 -4.73 -12.61
C ALA A 304 -15.79 -3.23 -12.74
N TYR A 305 -16.37 -2.66 -11.68
CA TYR A 305 -16.54 -1.24 -11.49
C TYR A 305 -16.25 -0.90 -10.03
N GLU A 306 -15.31 0.01 -9.81
CA GLU A 306 -14.88 0.47 -8.49
C GLU A 306 -14.98 1.99 -8.41
N VAL A 307 -15.46 2.49 -7.27
CA VAL A 307 -15.58 3.92 -7.02
C VAL A 307 -14.89 4.30 -5.72
N PHE A 308 -14.02 5.30 -5.81
CA PHE A 308 -13.53 6.08 -4.67
C PHE A 308 -14.28 7.38 -4.63
N GLY A 309 -15.20 7.50 -3.69
CA GLY A 309 -15.96 8.70 -3.47
C GLY A 309 -15.08 9.90 -3.12
N SER A 310 -15.58 11.08 -3.41
CA SER A 310 -15.02 12.35 -2.96
C SER A 310 -16.01 13.07 -2.07
N ASP A 311 -15.52 13.62 -0.96
CA ASP A 311 -16.25 14.56 -0.14
C ASP A 311 -16.07 15.97 -0.69
N THR A 312 -17.19 16.65 -0.95
CA THR A 312 -17.25 18.06 -1.38
C THR A 312 -17.76 18.92 -0.23
N GLY A 313 -17.07 18.88 0.91
CA GLY A 313 -17.46 19.56 2.12
C GLY A 313 -17.15 21.05 2.13
N SER A 314 -17.76 21.76 3.08
CA SER A 314 -17.32 23.09 3.50
C SER A 314 -16.81 23.04 4.93
N THR A 315 -15.58 23.50 5.17
CA THR A 315 -15.01 23.59 6.52
C THR A 315 -15.16 25.00 7.08
N ASP A 316 -15.66 25.11 8.31
CA ASP A 316 -15.63 26.35 9.10
C ASP A 316 -14.26 26.56 9.77
N ASP A 317 -13.37 25.56 9.71
CA ASP A 317 -12.00 25.62 10.20
C ASP A 317 -11.05 26.01 9.04
N PRO A 318 -10.56 27.27 9.00
CA PRO A 318 -9.70 27.76 7.93
C PRO A 318 -8.29 27.15 7.94
N GLU A 319 -7.89 26.45 9.02
CA GLU A 319 -6.60 25.76 9.09
C GLU A 319 -6.61 24.37 8.40
N LYS A 320 -7.81 23.82 8.13
CA LYS A 320 -8.02 22.53 7.43
C LYS A 320 -8.33 22.66 5.93
N PHE A 321 -7.91 23.77 5.32
CA PHE A 321 -8.12 24.03 3.90
C PHE A 321 -7.12 23.27 3.02
N ALA A 322 -7.62 22.53 2.02
CA ALA A 322 -6.81 21.93 0.96
C ALA A 322 -6.89 22.77 -0.32
N ALA A 323 -5.89 23.60 -0.58
CA ALA A 323 -5.62 24.05 -1.94
C ALA A 323 -5.27 22.80 -2.77
N THR A 324 -6.13 22.43 -3.72
CA THR A 324 -5.91 21.20 -4.49
C THR A 324 -5.21 21.53 -5.80
N ARG A 325 -4.03 20.93 -6.00
CA ARG A 325 -3.35 20.93 -7.30
C ARG A 325 -3.93 19.79 -8.14
N PHE A 326 -4.55 20.10 -9.27
CA PHE A 326 -5.02 19.12 -10.24
C PHE A 326 -4.16 19.22 -11.51
N GLY A 327 -3.29 18.24 -11.78
CA GLY A 327 -2.43 18.28 -12.98
C GLY A 327 -1.57 19.55 -13.12
N GLY A 328 -1.22 20.21 -11.99
CA GLY A 328 -0.52 21.50 -11.99
C GLY A 328 -1.42 22.74 -11.98
N LEU A 329 -2.73 22.60 -12.20
CA LEU A 329 -3.74 23.65 -12.04
C LEU A 329 -4.06 23.88 -10.56
N MET A 330 -3.90 25.11 -10.10
CA MET A 330 -4.48 25.57 -8.83
C MET A 330 -5.96 25.80 -9.03
N VAL A 331 -6.81 24.99 -8.40
CA VAL A 331 -8.24 25.28 -8.33
C VAL A 331 -8.52 25.93 -6.99
N ASP A 332 -8.89 27.21 -7.01
CA ASP A 332 -9.44 27.89 -5.84
C ASP A 332 -10.90 27.45 -5.69
N LEU A 333 -11.15 26.58 -4.70
CA LEU A 333 -12.49 26.10 -4.37
C LEU A 333 -13.29 27.15 -3.57
N GLY A 334 -12.69 28.30 -3.26
CA GLY A 334 -13.17 29.26 -2.27
C GLY A 334 -12.66 28.92 -0.87
N SER A 335 -12.51 29.93 -0.01
CA SER A 335 -11.81 29.86 1.28
C SER A 335 -12.32 28.83 2.29
N ASN A 336 -13.50 28.23 2.06
CA ASN A 336 -14.16 27.33 2.99
C ASN A 336 -14.60 26.01 2.33
N ARG A 337 -14.13 25.67 1.13
CA ARG A 337 -14.46 24.39 0.47
C ARG A 337 -13.25 23.47 0.43
N HIS A 338 -13.46 22.17 0.60
CA HIS A 338 -12.42 21.16 0.38
C HIS A 338 -12.91 20.07 -0.57
N LEU A 339 -11.93 19.38 -1.15
CA LEU A 339 -12.10 18.13 -1.88
C LEU A 339 -11.16 17.11 -1.26
N ALA A 340 -11.69 15.97 -0.85
CA ALA A 340 -10.93 14.89 -0.26
C ALA A 340 -11.52 13.56 -0.68
N SER A 341 -10.66 12.62 -1.01
CA SER A 341 -11.03 11.26 -1.42
C SER A 341 -10.29 10.24 -0.58
N LEU A 342 -10.65 8.97 -0.78
CA LEU A 342 -10.08 7.86 -0.02
C LEU A 342 -8.56 7.76 -0.17
N ARG A 343 -7.91 7.38 0.92
CA ARG A 343 -6.49 7.03 1.03
C ARG A 343 -6.35 5.54 1.33
N PHE A 344 -5.30 4.94 0.77
CA PHE A 344 -5.02 3.52 0.90
C PHE A 344 -3.57 3.30 1.34
N PRO A 345 -3.18 3.78 2.53
CA PRO A 345 -1.78 3.84 2.96
C PRO A 345 -1.09 2.49 2.98
N ALA A 346 -1.85 1.41 3.20
CA ALA A 346 -1.33 0.06 3.37
C ALA A 346 -1.69 -0.88 2.21
N ALA A 347 -2.24 -0.39 1.09
CA ALA A 347 -2.73 -1.24 0.02
C ALA A 347 -1.66 -1.74 -0.96
N THR A 348 -1.93 -2.86 -1.64
CA THR A 348 -1.11 -3.34 -2.77
C THR A 348 -1.57 -2.70 -4.08
N LEU A 349 -1.29 -1.40 -4.22
CA LEU A 349 -1.90 -0.51 -5.21
C LEU A 349 -1.65 -0.90 -6.67
N HIS A 350 -0.42 -1.31 -7.06
CA HIS A 350 -0.09 -1.70 -8.45
C HIS A 350 -0.96 -2.83 -9.05
N LYS A 351 -1.71 -3.55 -8.20
CA LYS A 351 -2.67 -4.58 -8.61
C LYS A 351 -3.98 -3.97 -9.14
N PHE A 352 -4.28 -2.72 -8.82
CA PHE A 352 -5.55 -2.03 -9.05
C PHE A 352 -5.31 -0.73 -9.84
N GLN A 353 -6.36 -0.19 -10.46
CA GLN A 353 -6.34 1.09 -11.18
C GLN A 353 -5.18 1.24 -12.19
N GLY A 354 -4.95 0.19 -12.98
CA GLY A 354 -3.91 0.18 -14.00
C GLY A 354 -2.50 -0.10 -13.48
N TRP A 355 -1.64 -0.50 -14.41
CA TRP A 355 -0.25 -0.85 -14.17
C TRP A 355 0.70 0.32 -14.38
N THR A 356 0.25 1.43 -14.99
CA THR A 356 1.10 2.62 -15.16
C THR A 356 1.26 3.46 -13.89
N ASP A 357 0.64 3.04 -12.78
CA ASP A 357 0.80 3.64 -11.45
C ASP A 357 0.28 5.10 -11.36
N LYS A 358 -0.63 5.52 -12.24
CA LYS A 358 -1.17 6.91 -12.26
C LYS A 358 -2.14 7.21 -11.12
N PHE A 359 -2.79 6.17 -10.60
CA PHE A 359 -3.80 6.27 -9.54
C PHE A 359 -3.36 5.56 -8.25
N LEU A 360 -2.04 5.42 -8.01
CA LEU A 360 -1.51 4.97 -6.70
C LEU A 360 -2.01 5.87 -5.56
N ILE A 361 -2.27 7.14 -5.88
CA ILE A 361 -2.94 8.09 -5.00
C ILE A 361 -4.26 8.46 -5.68
N ALA A 362 -5.39 8.24 -4.98
CA ALA A 362 -6.68 8.65 -5.50
C ALA A 362 -6.70 10.17 -5.73
N PRO A 363 -7.23 10.65 -6.88
CA PRO A 363 -7.45 12.07 -7.11
C PRO A 363 -8.39 12.63 -6.04
N ALA A 364 -8.21 13.89 -5.64
CA ALA A 364 -9.06 14.50 -4.61
C ALA A 364 -10.55 14.57 -5.00
N THR A 365 -10.83 14.62 -6.30
CA THR A 365 -12.17 14.52 -6.93
C THR A 365 -12.70 13.09 -7.01
N GLY A 366 -12.05 12.13 -6.34
CA GLY A 366 -12.42 10.73 -6.38
C GLY A 366 -12.09 10.09 -7.74
N LEU A 367 -12.49 8.83 -7.88
CA LEU A 367 -12.20 8.00 -9.05
C LEU A 367 -13.31 6.99 -9.30
N HIS A 368 -13.76 6.89 -10.54
CA HIS A 368 -14.49 5.75 -11.06
C HIS A 368 -13.55 4.96 -11.97
N ASP A 369 -13.40 3.67 -11.71
CA ASP A 369 -12.59 2.75 -12.51
C ASP A 369 -13.49 1.62 -13.03
N ALA A 370 -13.73 1.59 -14.34
CA ALA A 370 -14.41 0.50 -15.01
C ALA A 370 -13.38 -0.31 -15.81
N TRP A 371 -13.27 -1.61 -15.55
CA TRP A 371 -12.28 -2.42 -16.25
C TRP A 371 -12.78 -3.79 -16.68
N VAL A 372 -12.14 -4.27 -17.74
CA VAL A 372 -12.29 -5.63 -18.23
C VAL A 372 -10.92 -6.26 -18.40
N SER A 373 -10.81 -7.55 -18.06
CA SER A 373 -9.59 -8.31 -18.32
C SER A 373 -9.92 -9.67 -18.90
N VAL A 374 -9.01 -10.16 -19.73
CA VAL A 374 -9.04 -11.49 -20.32
C VAL A 374 -7.70 -12.16 -20.02
N SER A 375 -7.75 -13.30 -19.35
CA SER A 375 -6.56 -14.10 -19.05
C SER A 375 -6.74 -15.52 -19.57
N GLY A 376 -5.72 -16.10 -20.19
CA GLY A 376 -5.79 -17.47 -20.70
C GLY A 376 -4.43 -18.08 -20.98
N LYS A 377 -4.41 -19.40 -21.13
CA LYS A 377 -3.20 -20.13 -21.50
C LYS A 377 -3.02 -20.18 -23.02
N VAL A 378 -1.83 -19.82 -23.49
CA VAL A 378 -1.37 -20.01 -24.87
C VAL A 378 -0.11 -20.87 -24.83
N GLY A 379 -0.26 -22.17 -25.02
CA GLY A 379 0.78 -23.14 -24.69
C GLY A 379 1.07 -23.13 -23.18
N GLU A 380 2.33 -22.99 -22.80
CA GLU A 380 2.75 -22.86 -21.39
C GLU A 380 2.68 -21.42 -20.87
N ALA A 381 2.52 -20.44 -21.77
CA ALA A 381 2.40 -19.04 -21.39
C ALA A 381 1.01 -18.76 -20.83
N THR A 382 0.94 -17.95 -19.77
CA THR A 382 -0.28 -17.25 -19.36
C THR A 382 -0.24 -15.86 -19.94
N VAL A 383 -1.25 -15.50 -20.73
CA VAL A 383 -1.39 -14.17 -21.33
C VAL A 383 -2.58 -13.48 -20.70
N THR A 384 -2.39 -12.23 -20.27
CA THR A 384 -3.46 -11.40 -19.71
C THR A 384 -3.48 -10.05 -20.40
N GLY A 385 -4.62 -9.67 -20.95
CA GLY A 385 -4.92 -8.31 -21.40
C GLY A 385 -5.90 -7.64 -20.45
N VAL A 386 -5.74 -6.34 -20.22
CA VAL A 386 -6.64 -5.53 -19.39
C VAL A 386 -6.87 -4.17 -20.05
N TYR A 387 -8.08 -3.63 -19.89
CA TYR A 387 -8.44 -2.27 -20.27
C TYR A 387 -9.19 -1.61 -19.11
N HIS A 388 -8.83 -0.36 -18.82
CA HIS A 388 -9.46 0.50 -17.82
C HIS A 388 -10.01 1.78 -18.48
N ASP A 389 -11.18 2.22 -18.03
CA ASP A 389 -11.77 3.56 -18.25
C ASP A 389 -11.82 4.27 -16.91
N PHE A 390 -11.24 5.46 -16.82
CA PHE A 390 -11.11 6.23 -15.57
C PHE A 390 -11.86 7.54 -15.67
N ARG A 391 -12.69 7.83 -14.67
CA ARG A 391 -13.45 9.10 -14.59
C ARG A 391 -13.37 9.70 -13.20
N SER A 392 -13.67 10.99 -13.10
CA SER A 392 -13.86 11.66 -11.82
C SER A 392 -15.14 11.20 -11.12
N ASP A 393 -15.13 11.16 -9.78
CA ASP A 393 -16.37 11.03 -9.00
C ASP A 393 -17.09 12.38 -8.91
N VAL A 394 -16.32 13.45 -8.79
CA VAL A 394 -16.78 14.84 -8.77
C VAL A 394 -16.23 15.58 -9.99
N THR A 395 -17.14 15.98 -10.88
CA THR A 395 -16.82 16.80 -12.03
C THR A 395 -16.58 18.26 -11.63
N LEU A 396 -15.43 18.81 -11.99
CA LEU A 396 -15.18 20.26 -11.85
C LEU A 396 -15.55 20.99 -13.14
N LEU A 397 -16.21 22.14 -13.02
CA LEU A 397 -16.66 22.95 -14.16
C LEU A 397 -15.89 24.26 -14.25
N ASP A 398 -15.63 24.70 -15.48
CA ASP A 398 -15.15 26.05 -15.76
C ASP A 398 -16.23 27.08 -15.41
N ALA A 399 -15.90 28.03 -14.54
CA ALA A 399 -16.88 28.97 -14.00
C ALA A 399 -17.49 29.92 -15.06
N VAL A 400 -16.84 30.08 -16.22
CA VAL A 400 -17.28 31.01 -17.27
C VAL A 400 -18.07 30.28 -18.36
N SER A 401 -17.52 29.20 -18.87
CA SER A 401 -18.09 28.44 -19.99
C SER A 401 -19.03 27.33 -19.54
N GLY A 402 -19.00 26.93 -18.26
CA GLY A 402 -19.77 25.82 -17.72
C GLY A 402 -19.33 24.44 -18.21
N ARG A 403 -18.20 24.36 -18.94
CA ARG A 403 -17.67 23.10 -19.48
C ARG A 403 -16.95 22.31 -18.39
N PRO A 404 -17.00 20.97 -18.42
CA PRO A 404 -16.14 20.15 -17.56
C PRO A 404 -14.67 20.49 -17.79
N LEU A 405 -13.94 20.67 -16.69
CA LEU A 405 -12.48 20.82 -16.65
C LEU A 405 -11.80 19.54 -16.20
N LEU A 406 -12.52 18.71 -15.45
CA LEU A 406 -11.99 17.49 -14.86
C LEU A 406 -13.16 16.51 -14.70
N ASP A 407 -13.37 15.68 -15.72
CA ASP A 407 -14.43 14.66 -15.75
C ASP A 407 -13.91 13.31 -16.24
N ASP A 408 -13.17 13.33 -17.34
CA ASP A 408 -12.61 12.16 -17.99
C ASP A 408 -11.13 12.08 -17.65
N TYR A 409 -10.73 11.06 -16.89
CA TYR A 409 -9.31 10.89 -16.59
C TYR A 409 -8.60 10.10 -17.68
N GLY A 410 -9.31 9.56 -18.66
CA GLY A 410 -8.75 8.78 -19.76
C GLY A 410 -8.73 7.28 -19.48
N SER A 411 -7.84 6.57 -20.16
CA SER A 411 -7.90 5.11 -20.23
C SER A 411 -6.53 4.45 -20.18
N GLU A 412 -6.48 3.19 -19.76
CA GLU A 412 -5.26 2.39 -19.79
C GLU A 412 -5.48 1.04 -20.47
N ILE A 413 -4.54 0.64 -21.31
CA ILE A 413 -4.45 -0.73 -21.83
C ILE A 413 -3.16 -1.41 -21.36
N GLY A 414 -3.29 -2.66 -20.91
CA GLY A 414 -2.18 -3.47 -20.44
C GLY A 414 -2.14 -4.85 -21.08
N LEU A 415 -0.93 -5.36 -21.30
CA LEU A 415 -0.66 -6.74 -21.70
C LEU A 415 0.43 -7.34 -20.80
N SER A 416 0.23 -8.58 -20.35
CA SER A 416 1.26 -9.35 -19.64
C SER A 416 1.33 -10.78 -20.15
N VAL A 417 2.54 -11.32 -20.14
CA VAL A 417 2.87 -12.69 -20.51
C VAL A 417 3.79 -13.26 -19.44
N THR A 418 3.34 -14.32 -18.78
CA THR A 418 4.15 -15.09 -17.84
C THR A 418 4.45 -16.46 -18.43
N TYR A 419 5.72 -16.85 -18.47
CA TYR A 419 6.18 -18.11 -19.04
C TYR A 419 7.05 -18.88 -18.03
N PRO A 420 6.72 -20.12 -17.68
CA PRO A 420 7.57 -20.96 -16.84
C PRO A 420 8.77 -21.46 -17.68
N LEU A 421 9.97 -20.92 -17.42
CA LEU A 421 11.19 -21.38 -18.11
C LEU A 421 11.65 -22.75 -17.57
N ARG A 422 11.49 -22.95 -16.25
CA ARG A 422 11.75 -24.19 -15.50
C ARG A 422 10.83 -24.22 -14.27
N ASP A 423 10.77 -25.35 -13.56
CA ASP A 423 9.97 -25.50 -12.33
C ASP A 423 10.24 -24.41 -11.28
N ASN A 424 11.46 -23.87 -11.27
CA ASN A 424 11.91 -22.89 -10.30
C ASN A 424 12.40 -21.57 -10.93
N LEU A 425 12.08 -21.33 -12.21
CA LEU A 425 12.47 -20.12 -12.92
C LEU A 425 11.32 -19.66 -13.84
N GLY A 426 10.77 -18.49 -13.55
CA GLY A 426 9.74 -17.84 -14.35
C GLY A 426 10.27 -16.62 -15.10
N LEU A 427 9.67 -16.36 -16.26
CA LEU A 427 9.81 -15.13 -17.03
C LEU A 427 8.49 -14.38 -17.03
N LEU A 428 8.54 -13.06 -16.85
CA LEU A 428 7.41 -12.16 -17.05
C LEU A 428 7.81 -11.03 -17.99
N PHE A 429 6.97 -10.80 -19.00
CA PHE A 429 6.94 -9.57 -19.77
C PHE A 429 5.61 -8.87 -19.49
N LYS A 430 5.64 -7.56 -19.25
CA LYS A 430 4.44 -6.75 -19.00
C LYS A 430 4.62 -5.39 -19.66
N ILE A 431 3.56 -4.84 -20.22
CA ILE A 431 3.55 -3.49 -20.78
C ILE A 431 2.17 -2.86 -20.53
N ALA A 432 2.15 -1.57 -20.24
CA ALA A 432 0.93 -0.80 -20.11
C ALA A 432 1.11 0.60 -20.66
N ARG A 433 0.02 1.15 -21.21
CA ARG A 433 -0.05 2.54 -21.67
C ARG A 433 -1.32 3.18 -21.14
N TYR A 434 -1.14 4.26 -20.41
CA TYR A 434 -2.19 5.17 -20.01
C TYR A 434 -2.19 6.36 -20.98
N SER A 435 -3.36 6.64 -21.53
CA SER A 435 -3.65 7.81 -22.36
C SER A 435 -4.47 8.76 -21.50
N ALA A 436 -3.89 9.90 -21.17
CA ALA A 436 -4.49 10.89 -20.28
C ALA A 436 -5.45 11.79 -21.07
N ASP A 437 -6.57 12.13 -20.43
CA ASP A 437 -7.44 13.21 -20.86
C ASP A 437 -7.28 14.40 -19.88
N ASP A 438 -8.17 14.54 -18.89
CA ASP A 438 -8.17 15.70 -17.98
C ASP A 438 -7.24 15.54 -16.76
N TYR A 439 -6.69 14.34 -16.52
CA TYR A 439 -5.90 14.04 -15.31
C TYR A 439 -4.54 13.41 -15.62
N ALA A 440 -3.53 13.77 -14.82
CA ALA A 440 -2.16 13.29 -14.95
C ALA A 440 -1.55 13.56 -16.34
N THR A 441 -0.87 12.58 -16.93
CA THR A 441 -0.10 12.68 -18.18
C THR A 441 0.02 11.31 -18.83
N ASP A 442 0.13 11.28 -20.16
CA ASP A 442 0.42 10.07 -20.94
C ASP A 442 1.63 9.33 -20.35
N THR A 443 1.51 8.02 -20.18
CA THR A 443 2.57 7.21 -19.58
C THR A 443 2.59 5.82 -20.17
N THR A 444 3.78 5.38 -20.57
CA THR A 444 4.03 4.00 -20.99
C THR A 444 5.04 3.36 -20.04
N LYS A 445 4.71 2.18 -19.51
CA LYS A 445 5.61 1.37 -18.68
C LYS A 445 5.77 -0.01 -19.27
N ALA A 446 6.98 -0.55 -19.22
CA ALA A 446 7.25 -1.93 -19.60
C ALA A 446 8.18 -2.60 -18.58
N TRP A 447 8.02 -3.91 -18.42
CA TRP A 447 8.78 -4.74 -17.51
C TRP A 447 9.23 -6.03 -18.18
N LEU A 448 10.47 -6.40 -17.92
CA LEU A 448 11.01 -7.74 -18.14
C LEU A 448 11.53 -8.25 -16.80
N MET A 449 11.03 -9.39 -16.34
CA MET A 449 11.35 -9.93 -15.02
C MET A 449 11.68 -11.42 -15.08
N PHE A 450 12.70 -11.82 -14.32
CA PHE A 450 13.04 -13.22 -14.07
C PHE A 450 12.91 -13.47 -12.58
N ASP A 451 12.16 -14.50 -12.18
CA ASP A 451 11.97 -14.88 -10.77
C ASP A 451 12.44 -16.32 -10.60
N TRP A 452 13.48 -16.51 -9.79
CA TRP A 452 14.07 -17.78 -9.45
C TRP A 452 13.86 -18.08 -7.96
N ARG A 453 13.60 -19.34 -7.64
CA ARG A 453 13.44 -19.81 -6.26
C ARG A 453 14.18 -21.13 -6.02
N TRP A 454 14.60 -21.37 -4.80
CA TRP A 454 15.15 -22.64 -4.35
C TRP A 454 14.60 -23.02 -2.98
#